data_AF-A0AA39PN79-F1
#
_entry.id   AF-A0AA39PN79-F1
#
_cell.length_a   1.000
_cell.length_b   1.000
_cell.length_c   1.000
_cell.angle_alpha   90.00
_cell.angle_beta   90.00
_cell.angle_gamma   90.00
#
_symmetry.space_group_name_H-M   'P 1'
#
loop_
_entity.id
_entity.type
_entity.pdbx_description
1 polymer ?
#
loop_
_entity_poly.entity_id
_entity_poly.type
_entity_poly.pdbx_seq_one_letter_code
_entity_poly.pdbx_strand_id
1 'polypeptide(L)'
;MVDLAPRPLPSILLLALLPVAAWFVVRPLLDPVPSLPALYTCFGFSIFAFLATLYLVPALGPTFVKANLKGKDLLKVYHTPIPESLGLVCASVYILTLLLFTPFAFSDTLSQRAAAHEGISVAEFPLHQLSVYLSSILSLLIATLLGFLDDVFDIRWRHKLPVPIIASIPLLIVYFAARGNTHVVVPLPLRWAFGTLVNLGPLYYLYMSLLSTFATNSINIIAGINGSEVSQALIIAASVILNDLLYLPWRMGFRLPLHLLGNTTELEFGGVWSAGMAYGSKVLVERHLLSLYFMMPLVAVCLGFLYHNWYPARVFPGDTLCYVTGMAFAVVGIQAHFSKTLLLFFIPQVFNFLLSCPQLFGLVPCPRHRVPRFDAETNLLHPSKAVFLRPPSELTTVVLKFMSALRLTETTIHPTSGIILETTNLTILNFFLLHFGPMNEKRLVKVLMCSQVAGSILGFVVRYGLAGLVYDGDRR
;
A
#
# COMPACT_ATOMS: atom_id res chain seq x y z
N MET A 1 7.87 -35.74 5.26
CA MET A 1 7.78 -34.32 5.66
C MET A 1 8.35 -33.50 4.52
N VAL A 2 7.63 -32.51 3.98
CA VAL A 2 8.26 -31.57 3.04
C VAL A 2 9.11 -30.63 3.89
N ASP A 3 10.43 -30.76 3.75
CA ASP A 3 11.36 -29.89 4.47
C ASP A 3 11.36 -28.51 3.79
N LEU A 4 10.73 -27.53 4.43
CA LEU A 4 10.60 -26.17 3.89
C LEU A 4 11.87 -25.39 4.22
N ALA A 5 13.01 -25.82 3.66
CA ALA A 5 14.26 -25.10 3.82
C ALA A 5 14.12 -23.64 3.32
N PRO A 6 14.88 -22.69 3.92
CA PRO A 6 15.00 -21.34 3.40
C PRO A 6 15.36 -21.34 1.91
N ARG A 7 14.87 -20.35 1.17
CA ARG A 7 15.20 -20.24 -0.26
C ARG A 7 16.68 -19.98 -0.44
N PRO A 8 17.31 -20.52 -1.51
CA PRO A 8 18.71 -20.26 -1.78
C PRO A 8 18.94 -18.76 -1.96
N LEU A 9 20.00 -18.24 -1.35
CA LEU A 9 20.34 -16.83 -1.45
C LEU A 9 21.23 -16.60 -2.68
N PRO A 10 20.84 -15.70 -3.61
CA PRO A 10 21.61 -15.47 -4.82
C PRO A 10 22.84 -14.60 -4.55
N SER A 11 23.99 -15.22 -4.27
CA SER A 11 25.27 -14.52 -4.02
C SER A 11 25.69 -13.59 -5.16
N ILE A 12 25.32 -13.92 -6.41
CA ILE A 12 25.55 -13.07 -7.59
C ILE A 12 24.82 -11.74 -7.45
N LEU A 13 23.58 -11.74 -6.95
CA LEU A 13 22.82 -10.50 -6.75
C LEU A 13 23.47 -9.62 -5.68
N LEU A 14 23.98 -10.19 -4.60
CA LEU A 14 24.71 -9.44 -3.58
C LEU A 14 25.99 -8.80 -4.16
N LEU A 15 26.82 -9.60 -4.83
CA LEU A 15 28.09 -9.12 -5.41
C LEU A 15 27.86 -8.05 -6.50
N ALA A 16 26.79 -8.16 -7.27
CA ALA A 16 26.46 -7.19 -8.31
C ALA A 16 25.82 -5.91 -7.75
N LEU A 17 24.87 -6.03 -6.83
CA LEU A 17 24.07 -4.89 -6.35
C LEU A 17 24.76 -4.07 -5.28
N LEU A 18 25.65 -4.65 -4.47
CA LEU A 18 26.37 -3.94 -3.41
C LEU A 18 27.24 -2.78 -3.94
N PRO A 19 28.12 -2.96 -4.96
CA PRO A 19 28.87 -1.85 -5.53
C PRO A 19 27.96 -0.83 -6.24
N VAL A 20 26.87 -1.28 -6.87
CA VAL A 20 25.89 -0.38 -7.50
C VAL A 20 25.21 0.50 -6.45
N ALA A 21 24.78 -0.08 -5.32
CA ALA A 21 24.20 0.66 -4.21
C ALA A 21 25.16 1.71 -3.65
N ALA A 22 26.42 1.31 -3.41
CA ALA A 22 27.46 2.21 -2.93
C ALA A 22 27.72 3.36 -3.91
N TRP A 23 27.77 3.07 -5.22
CA TRP A 23 27.91 4.09 -6.26
C TRP A 23 26.77 5.12 -6.21
N PHE A 24 25.51 4.69 -6.08
CA PHE A 24 24.38 5.61 -6.02
C PHE A 24 24.37 6.48 -4.76
N VAL A 25 24.93 6.00 -3.64
CA VAL A 25 25.10 6.79 -2.41
C VAL A 25 26.25 7.79 -2.53
N VAL A 26 27.36 7.40 -3.16
CA VAL A 26 28.55 8.26 -3.32
C VAL A 26 28.40 9.26 -4.46
N ARG A 27 27.68 8.92 -5.54
CA ARG A 27 27.58 9.73 -6.76
C ARG A 27 27.16 11.19 -6.49
N PRO A 28 26.21 11.49 -5.60
CA PRO A 28 25.84 12.87 -5.27
C PRO A 28 26.94 13.69 -4.59
N LEU A 29 27.97 13.04 -4.03
CA LEU A 29 29.12 13.69 -3.39
C LEU A 29 30.24 14.04 -4.39
N LEU A 30 30.07 13.69 -5.67
CA LEU A 30 31.06 13.89 -6.73
C LEU A 30 30.60 14.95 -7.74
N ASP A 31 31.52 15.81 -8.16
CA ASP A 31 31.27 16.80 -9.21
C ASP A 31 31.27 16.17 -10.62
N PRO A 32 30.35 16.59 -11.52
CA PRO A 32 29.24 17.52 -11.28
C PRO A 32 28.09 16.85 -10.50
N VAL A 33 27.52 17.55 -9.52
CA VAL A 33 26.38 17.08 -8.72
C VAL A 33 25.15 16.81 -9.62
N PRO A 34 24.45 15.66 -9.48
CA PRO A 34 23.25 15.35 -10.25
C PRO A 34 22.09 16.29 -9.89
N SER A 35 21.10 16.42 -10.79
CA SER A 35 19.98 17.36 -10.60
C SER A 35 19.06 17.06 -9.41
N LEU A 36 18.99 15.79 -8.99
CA LEU A 36 18.19 15.32 -7.87
C LEU A 36 19.06 14.43 -6.96
N PRO A 37 20.00 15.00 -6.20
CA PRO A 37 21.02 14.25 -5.47
C PRO A 37 20.43 13.29 -4.44
N ALA A 38 19.46 13.74 -3.65
CA ALA A 38 18.78 12.92 -2.65
C ALA A 38 18.03 11.71 -3.27
N LEU A 39 17.52 11.83 -4.51
CA LEU A 39 16.86 10.72 -5.20
C LEU A 39 17.85 9.59 -5.56
N TYR A 40 19.06 9.94 -6.01
CA TYR A 40 20.13 8.98 -6.28
C TYR A 40 20.52 8.24 -5.01
N THR A 41 20.77 8.98 -3.93
CA THR A 41 21.10 8.36 -2.65
C THR A 41 19.97 7.45 -2.16
N CYS A 42 18.71 7.89 -2.27
CA CYS A 42 17.56 7.08 -1.87
C CYS A 42 17.47 5.78 -2.68
N PHE A 43 17.79 5.81 -3.98
CA PHE A 43 17.87 4.59 -4.80
C PHE A 43 18.97 3.64 -4.30
N GLY A 44 20.16 4.15 -3.97
CA GLY A 44 21.24 3.35 -3.37
C GLY A 44 20.85 2.73 -2.03
N PHE A 45 20.24 3.51 -1.13
CA PHE A 45 19.69 3.03 0.14
C PHE A 45 18.58 1.98 -0.05
N SER A 46 17.75 2.14 -1.08
CA SER A 46 16.72 1.16 -1.43
C SER A 46 17.35 -0.17 -1.85
N ILE A 47 18.43 -0.17 -2.63
CA ILE A 47 19.15 -1.41 -2.97
C ILE A 47 19.73 -2.07 -1.71
N PHE A 48 20.32 -1.30 -0.80
CA PHE A 48 20.78 -1.84 0.49
C PHE A 48 19.63 -2.43 1.31
N ALA A 49 18.47 -1.78 1.35
CA ALA A 49 17.28 -2.27 2.03
C ALA A 49 16.78 -3.59 1.43
N PHE A 50 16.74 -3.70 0.09
CA PHE A 50 16.39 -4.94 -0.61
C PHE A 50 17.31 -6.09 -0.22
N LEU A 51 18.63 -5.87 -0.27
CA LEU A 51 19.63 -6.86 0.11
C LEU A 51 19.51 -7.23 1.59
N ALA A 52 19.37 -6.25 2.48
CA ALA A 52 19.21 -6.49 3.91
C ALA A 52 17.97 -7.35 4.20
N THR A 53 16.81 -7.03 3.61
CA THR A 53 15.60 -7.85 3.79
C THR A 53 15.77 -9.25 3.20
N LEU A 54 16.37 -9.37 2.00
CA LEU A 54 16.59 -10.66 1.34
C LEU A 54 17.43 -11.62 2.20
N TYR A 55 18.44 -11.11 2.92
CA TYR A 55 19.34 -11.94 3.74
C TYR A 55 18.87 -12.09 5.20
N LEU A 56 18.31 -11.05 5.83
CA LEU A 56 17.91 -11.07 7.25
C LEU A 56 16.65 -11.89 7.51
N VAL A 57 15.68 -11.88 6.59
CA VAL A 57 14.41 -12.63 6.74
C VAL A 57 14.64 -14.12 7.01
N PRO A 58 15.39 -14.88 6.18
CA PRO A 58 15.65 -16.29 6.46
C PRO A 58 16.60 -16.51 7.64
N ALA A 59 17.53 -15.58 7.91
CA ALA A 59 18.46 -15.68 9.03
C ALA A 59 17.75 -15.57 10.39
N LEU A 60 16.73 -14.70 10.49
CA LEU A 60 15.97 -14.48 11.72
C LEU A 60 14.76 -15.41 11.87
N GLY A 61 14.29 -16.05 10.79
CA GLY A 61 13.17 -16.99 10.83
C GLY A 61 13.23 -18.03 11.95
N PRO A 62 14.35 -18.75 12.16
CA PRO A 62 14.47 -19.71 13.26
C PRO A 62 14.29 -19.10 14.65
N THR A 63 14.68 -17.84 14.86
CA THR A 63 14.50 -17.12 16.13
C THR A 63 13.03 -16.85 16.41
N PHE A 64 12.25 -16.48 15.39
CA PHE A 64 10.80 -16.27 15.52
C PHE A 64 10.08 -17.59 15.84
N VAL A 65 10.49 -18.69 15.19
CA VAL A 65 9.96 -20.03 15.52
C VAL A 65 10.26 -20.41 16.98
N LYS A 66 11.48 -20.12 17.48
CA LYS A 66 11.85 -20.33 18.89
C LYS A 66 11.04 -19.46 19.86
N ALA A 67 10.71 -18.24 19.46
CA ALA A 67 9.82 -17.33 20.19
C ALA A 67 8.33 -17.68 20.07
N ASN A 68 7.99 -18.80 19.43
CA ASN A 68 6.63 -19.26 19.18
C ASN A 68 5.80 -18.36 18.24
N LEU A 69 6.46 -17.51 17.45
CA LEU A 69 5.86 -16.73 16.36
C LEU A 69 5.91 -17.57 15.09
N LYS A 70 4.95 -18.48 14.94
CA LYS A 70 4.87 -19.43 13.83
C LYS A 70 3.42 -19.79 13.49
N GLY A 71 3.15 -19.90 12.19
CA GLY A 71 1.85 -20.27 11.64
C GLY A 71 1.88 -21.59 10.90
N LYS A 72 0.71 -22.19 10.71
CA LYS A 72 0.50 -23.30 9.76
C LYS A 72 -0.05 -22.72 8.46
N ASP A 73 0.43 -23.22 7.32
CA ASP A 73 -0.18 -22.91 6.04
C ASP A 73 -1.52 -23.66 5.93
N LEU A 74 -2.64 -22.91 6.05
CA LEU A 74 -3.99 -23.47 6.07
C LEU A 74 -4.41 -24.09 4.73
N LEU A 75 -3.70 -23.77 3.65
CA LEU A 75 -4.05 -24.18 2.29
C LEU A 75 -3.10 -25.26 1.75
N LYS A 76 -2.49 -26.04 2.65
CA LYS A 76 -1.51 -27.08 2.35
C LYS A 76 -1.73 -28.31 3.23
N VAL A 77 -1.31 -29.47 2.71
CA VAL A 77 -1.42 -30.76 3.43
C VAL A 77 -0.32 -30.91 4.49
N TYR A 78 0.81 -30.22 4.35
CA TYR A 78 1.88 -30.28 5.34
C TYR A 78 1.56 -29.44 6.57
N HIS A 79 2.10 -29.86 7.71
CA HIS A 79 1.95 -29.15 8.99
C HIS A 79 3.25 -28.53 9.50
N THR A 80 4.26 -28.43 8.64
CA THR A 80 5.54 -27.78 8.96
C THR A 80 5.29 -26.33 9.40
N PRO A 81 5.74 -25.91 10.59
CA PRO A 81 5.53 -24.55 11.07
C PRO A 81 6.36 -23.57 10.24
N ILE A 82 5.73 -22.47 9.85
CA ILE A 82 6.36 -21.39 9.08
C ILE A 82 6.53 -20.18 10.02
N PRO A 83 7.70 -19.52 10.06
CA PRO A 83 7.90 -18.32 10.87
C PRO A 83 6.90 -17.23 10.49
N GLU A 84 6.25 -16.67 11.50
CA GLU A 84 5.22 -15.63 11.37
C GLU A 84 5.76 -14.28 11.85
N SER A 85 5.04 -13.19 11.53
CA SER A 85 5.41 -11.81 11.91
C SER A 85 6.78 -11.36 11.39
N LEU A 86 7.31 -11.98 10.33
CA LEU A 86 8.58 -11.53 9.73
C LEU A 86 8.42 -10.19 8.98
N GLY A 87 7.19 -9.70 8.83
CA GLY A 87 6.90 -8.31 8.52
C GLY A 87 7.61 -7.32 9.46
N LEU A 88 7.89 -7.71 10.71
CA LEU A 88 8.69 -6.90 11.64
C LEU A 88 10.12 -6.66 11.15
N VAL A 89 10.77 -7.68 10.56
CA VAL A 89 12.12 -7.54 10.00
C VAL A 89 12.09 -6.60 8.80
N CYS A 90 11.09 -6.78 7.92
CA CYS A 90 10.86 -5.91 6.77
C CYS A 90 10.63 -4.45 7.18
N ALA A 91 9.76 -4.21 8.17
CA ALA A 91 9.47 -2.89 8.72
C ALA A 91 10.68 -2.25 9.41
N SER A 92 11.47 -3.03 10.14
CA SER A 92 12.68 -2.55 10.81
C SER A 92 13.72 -2.08 9.80
N VAL A 93 13.97 -2.87 8.75
CA VAL A 93 14.89 -2.47 7.66
C VAL A 93 14.37 -1.22 6.95
N TYR A 94 13.06 -1.16 6.66
CA TYR A 94 12.44 0.00 6.02
C TYR A 94 12.63 1.28 6.84
N ILE A 95 12.25 1.26 8.12
CA ILE A 95 12.33 2.43 8.99
C ILE A 95 13.79 2.84 9.26
N LEU A 96 14.69 1.88 9.47
CA LEU A 96 16.11 2.17 9.64
C LEU A 96 16.68 2.83 8.39
N THR A 97 16.29 2.36 7.20
CA THR A 97 16.69 2.98 5.92
C THR A 97 16.22 4.43 5.85
N LEU A 98 14.97 4.71 6.21
CA LEU A 98 14.44 6.09 6.24
C LEU A 98 15.17 6.98 7.24
N LEU A 99 15.50 6.46 8.43
CA LEU A 99 16.24 7.19 9.45
C LEU A 99 17.66 7.52 8.97
N LEU A 100 18.39 6.54 8.45
CA LEU A 100 19.75 6.74 7.93
C LEU A 100 19.78 7.61 6.67
N PHE A 101 18.69 7.66 5.90
CA PHE A 101 18.56 8.53 4.73
C PHE A 101 18.31 10.01 5.10
N THR A 102 17.79 10.31 6.30
CA THR A 102 17.48 11.69 6.75
C THR A 102 18.55 12.73 6.42
N PRO A 103 19.86 12.57 6.76
CA PRO A 103 20.86 13.58 6.46
C PRO A 103 21.03 13.84 4.95
N PHE A 104 20.81 12.83 4.12
CA PHE A 104 20.92 12.95 2.66
C PHE A 104 19.71 13.63 2.04
N ALA A 105 18.51 13.40 2.60
CA ALA A 105 17.27 14.07 2.18
C ALA A 105 17.35 15.60 2.28
N PHE A 106 18.17 16.12 3.22
CA PHE A 106 18.37 17.55 3.49
C PHE A 106 19.79 18.05 3.17
N SER A 107 20.57 17.26 2.41
CA SER A 107 21.99 17.54 2.14
C SER A 107 22.25 18.84 1.38
N ASP A 108 21.41 19.18 0.39
CA ASP A 108 21.55 20.43 -0.37
C ASP A 108 21.51 21.66 0.54
N THR A 109 20.61 21.67 1.53
CA THR A 109 20.49 22.77 2.49
C THR A 109 21.64 22.80 3.52
N LEU A 110 22.21 21.64 3.85
CA LEU A 110 23.39 21.55 4.72
C LEU A 110 24.65 22.05 4.01
N SER A 111 24.81 21.71 2.72
CA SER A 111 25.94 22.14 1.88
C SER A 111 25.88 23.64 1.59
N GLN A 112 24.70 24.18 1.25
CA GLN A 112 24.51 25.61 1.00
C GLN A 112 24.81 26.47 2.23
N ARG A 113 24.53 25.99 3.45
CA ARG A 113 24.93 26.68 4.69
C ARG A 113 26.44 26.79 4.87
N ALA A 114 27.18 25.74 4.52
CA ALA A 114 28.64 25.76 4.59
C ALA A 114 29.24 26.78 3.60
N ALA A 115 28.66 26.92 2.41
CA ALA A 115 29.06 27.92 1.42
C ALA A 115 28.56 29.36 1.74
N ALA A 116 27.41 29.48 2.42
CA ALA A 116 26.81 30.77 2.78
C ALA A 116 27.54 31.52 3.90
N HIS A 117 28.56 30.93 4.54
CA HIS A 117 29.46 31.68 5.42
C HIS A 117 30.24 32.79 4.69
N GLU A 118 30.24 32.81 3.35
CA GLU A 118 30.83 33.87 2.52
C GLU A 118 29.82 34.84 1.88
N GLY A 119 28.50 34.72 2.17
CA GLY A 119 27.44 35.50 1.51
C GLY A 119 26.38 36.12 2.43
N ILE A 120 25.64 37.13 1.92
CA ILE A 120 24.63 37.91 2.66
C ILE A 120 23.31 37.12 2.89
N SER A 121 23.06 36.05 2.14
CA SER A 121 21.84 35.23 2.25
C SER A 121 22.04 34.05 3.21
N VAL A 122 21.43 34.11 4.40
CA VAL A 122 21.35 32.96 5.32
C VAL A 122 20.34 31.96 4.76
N ALA A 123 20.81 30.83 4.24
CA ALA A 123 19.94 29.71 3.91
C ALA A 123 19.37 29.11 5.22
N GLU A 124 18.09 29.34 5.50
CA GLU A 124 17.41 28.73 6.63
C GLU A 124 17.22 27.23 6.42
N PHE A 125 17.42 26.44 7.48
CA PHE A 125 17.24 25.01 7.41
C PHE A 125 15.74 24.68 7.33
N PRO A 126 15.32 23.73 6.46
CA PRO A 126 13.92 23.41 6.20
C PRO A 126 13.29 22.61 7.35
N LEU A 127 13.08 23.27 8.50
CA LEU A 127 12.49 22.67 9.71
C LEU A 127 11.08 22.11 9.47
N HIS A 128 10.33 22.73 8.56
CA HIS A 128 8.98 22.26 8.22
C HIS A 128 9.02 20.89 7.53
N GLN A 129 9.83 20.75 6.48
CA GLN A 129 10.01 19.49 5.76
C GLN A 129 10.61 18.41 6.66
N LEU A 130 11.58 18.76 7.52
CA LEU A 130 12.12 17.82 8.51
C LEU A 130 11.02 17.33 9.47
N SER A 131 10.16 18.23 9.97
CA SER A 131 9.05 17.88 10.88
C SER A 131 8.04 16.95 10.20
N VAL A 132 7.72 17.21 8.93
CA VAL A 132 6.87 16.35 8.09
C VAL A 132 7.50 14.97 7.90
N TYR A 133 8.81 14.90 7.64
CA TYR A 133 9.54 13.64 7.46
C TYR A 133 9.62 12.82 8.76
N LEU A 134 10.03 13.44 9.87
CA LEU A 134 10.18 12.75 11.16
C LEU A 134 8.84 12.32 11.77
N SER A 135 7.78 13.13 11.65
CA SER A 135 6.44 12.72 12.10
C SER A 135 5.89 11.54 11.30
N SER A 136 6.21 11.48 10.00
CA SER A 136 5.87 10.34 9.15
C SER A 136 6.59 9.06 9.62
N ILE A 137 7.88 9.15 9.94
CA ILE A 137 8.64 8.01 10.51
C ILE A 137 8.07 7.62 11.88
N LEU A 138 7.70 8.58 12.73
CA LEU A 138 7.11 8.28 14.04
C LEU A 138 5.77 7.55 13.88
N SER A 139 4.92 7.97 12.95
CA SER A 139 3.68 7.26 12.61
C SER A 139 3.93 5.83 12.12
N LEU A 140 4.97 5.61 11.31
CA LEU A 140 5.40 4.27 10.86
C LEU A 140 5.90 3.40 12.01
N LEU A 141 6.69 3.96 12.93
CA LEU A 141 7.17 3.27 14.13
C LEU A 141 6.00 2.82 15.02
N ILE A 142 5.04 3.71 15.28
CA ILE A 142 3.85 3.38 16.08
C ILE A 142 3.02 2.32 15.36
N ALA A 143 2.81 2.42 14.04
CA ALA A 143 2.11 1.40 13.27
C ALA A 143 2.81 0.04 13.30
N THR A 144 4.15 0.02 13.20
CA THR A 144 4.95 -1.20 13.31
C THR A 144 4.80 -1.84 14.69
N LEU A 145 4.96 -1.05 15.74
CA LEU A 145 4.81 -1.51 17.12
C LEU A 145 3.43 -2.11 17.33
N LEU A 146 2.37 -1.38 16.96
CA LEU A 146 1.00 -1.83 17.20
C LEU A 146 0.62 -3.05 16.34
N GLY A 147 1.08 -3.12 15.09
CA GLY A 147 0.90 -4.31 14.25
C GLY A 147 1.62 -5.54 14.82
N PHE A 148 2.81 -5.35 15.39
CA PHE A 148 3.52 -6.44 16.06
C PHE A 148 2.85 -6.85 17.38
N LEU A 149 2.31 -5.90 18.15
CA LEU A 149 1.51 -6.23 19.33
C LEU A 149 0.21 -6.95 18.96
N ASP A 150 -0.40 -6.65 17.81
CA ASP A 150 -1.56 -7.39 17.28
C ASP A 150 -1.19 -8.85 16.97
N ASP A 151 -0.05 -9.05 16.30
CA ASP A 151 0.49 -10.39 16.03
C ASP A 151 0.79 -11.19 17.32
N VAL A 152 1.34 -10.55 18.36
CA VAL A 152 1.71 -11.21 19.62
C VAL A 152 0.50 -11.49 20.52
N PHE A 153 -0.45 -10.55 20.59
CA PHE A 153 -1.57 -10.62 21.52
C PHE A 153 -2.88 -11.12 20.92
N ASP A 154 -2.96 -11.30 19.59
CA ASP A 154 -4.19 -11.66 18.86
C ASP A 154 -5.37 -10.77 19.29
N ILE A 155 -5.19 -9.45 19.08
CA ILE A 155 -6.10 -8.44 19.61
C ILE A 155 -7.49 -8.60 18.97
N ARG A 156 -8.55 -8.49 19.79
CA ARG A 156 -9.93 -8.60 19.29
C ARG A 156 -10.25 -7.48 18.29
N TRP A 157 -11.00 -7.80 17.24
CA TRP A 157 -11.35 -6.88 16.14
C TRP A 157 -11.84 -5.48 16.58
N ARG A 158 -12.62 -5.38 17.67
CA ARG A 158 -13.12 -4.10 18.21
C ARG A 158 -12.01 -3.14 18.65
N HIS A 159 -10.86 -3.68 19.01
CA HIS A 159 -9.67 -2.93 19.38
C HIS A 159 -8.69 -2.76 18.20
N LYS A 160 -8.90 -3.45 17.06
CA LYS A 160 -8.10 -3.25 15.85
C LYS A 160 -8.44 -1.93 15.13
N LEU A 161 -9.70 -1.47 15.20
CA LEU A 161 -10.11 -0.20 14.56
C LEU A 161 -9.45 1.06 15.16
N PRO A 162 -9.33 1.22 16.49
CA PRO A 162 -8.65 2.38 17.07
C PRO A 162 -7.13 2.42 16.87
N VAL A 163 -6.49 1.27 16.59
CA VAL A 163 -5.03 1.17 16.55
C VAL A 163 -4.39 2.05 15.45
N PRO A 164 -4.83 2.01 14.17
CA PRO A 164 -4.30 2.90 13.14
C PRO A 164 -4.62 4.39 13.36
N ILE A 165 -5.70 4.69 14.10
CA ILE A 165 -6.05 6.06 14.49
C ILE A 165 -4.94 6.64 15.38
N ILE A 166 -4.51 5.88 16.39
CA ILE A 166 -3.42 6.29 17.30
C ILE A 166 -2.12 6.48 16.51
N ALA A 167 -1.80 5.56 15.61
CA ALA A 167 -0.59 5.65 14.80
C ALA A 167 -0.57 6.87 13.87
N SER A 168 -1.73 7.40 13.48
CA SER A 168 -1.83 8.61 12.65
C SER A 168 -1.66 9.93 13.42
N ILE A 169 -1.73 9.94 14.76
CA ILE A 169 -1.71 11.18 15.55
C ILE A 169 -0.51 12.10 15.25
N PRO A 170 0.76 11.62 15.18
CA PRO A 170 1.90 12.48 14.86
C PRO A 170 1.74 13.22 13.53
N LEU A 171 1.24 12.51 12.51
CA LEU A 171 0.95 13.04 11.19
C LEU A 171 -0.10 14.16 11.25
N LEU A 172 -1.20 13.94 11.97
CA LEU A 172 -2.28 14.94 12.10
C LEU A 172 -1.82 16.20 12.84
N ILE A 173 -1.03 16.06 13.90
CA ILE A 173 -0.52 17.20 14.68
C ILE A 173 0.42 18.05 13.84
N VAL A 174 1.34 17.43 13.08
CA VAL A 174 2.24 18.19 12.20
C VAL A 174 1.46 18.85 11.06
N TYR A 175 0.46 18.17 10.49
CA TYR A 175 -0.42 18.78 9.49
C TYR A 175 -1.15 20.01 10.04
N PHE A 176 -1.65 19.94 11.28
CA PHE A 176 -2.29 21.05 11.97
C PHE A 176 -1.31 22.19 12.26
N ALA A 177 -0.15 21.90 12.86
CA ALA A 177 0.87 22.87 13.21
C ALA A 177 1.42 23.60 11.98
N ALA A 178 1.51 22.90 10.84
CA ALA A 178 1.90 23.45 9.55
C ALA A 178 0.82 24.30 8.86
N ARG A 179 -0.36 24.48 9.49
CA ARG A 179 -1.53 25.13 8.89
C ARG A 179 -1.97 24.48 7.57
N GLY A 180 -1.99 23.15 7.55
CA GLY A 180 -2.37 22.36 6.39
C GLY A 180 -3.78 22.70 5.87
N ASN A 181 -3.95 22.68 4.56
CA ASN A 181 -5.21 23.08 3.92
C ASN A 181 -6.33 22.06 4.18
N THR A 182 -7.47 22.51 4.67
CA THR A 182 -8.68 21.67 4.90
C THR A 182 -9.76 21.89 3.84
N HIS A 183 -9.49 22.68 2.81
CA HIS A 183 -10.40 22.87 1.68
C HIS A 183 -10.27 21.71 0.70
N VAL A 184 -11.42 21.16 0.30
CA VAL A 184 -11.52 20.12 -0.71
C VAL A 184 -12.23 20.67 -1.93
N VAL A 185 -11.64 20.41 -3.10
CA VAL A 185 -12.28 20.70 -4.39
C VAL A 185 -13.45 19.74 -4.60
N VAL A 186 -14.64 20.31 -4.83
CA VAL A 186 -15.89 19.56 -5.01
C VAL A 186 -16.02 19.12 -6.49
N PRO A 187 -16.34 17.83 -6.76
CA PRO A 187 -16.67 17.33 -8.09
C PRO A 187 -17.81 18.11 -8.76
N LEU A 188 -17.72 18.34 -10.07
CA LEU A 188 -18.72 19.05 -10.89
C LEU A 188 -20.18 18.69 -10.56
N PRO A 189 -20.57 17.40 -10.46
CA PRO A 189 -21.96 17.03 -10.18
C PRO A 189 -22.47 17.45 -8.80
N LEU A 190 -21.59 17.78 -7.86
CA LEU A 190 -21.93 18.12 -6.47
C LEU A 190 -21.81 19.62 -6.19
N ARG A 191 -21.29 20.41 -7.14
CA ARG A 191 -21.05 21.85 -6.94
C ARG A 191 -22.31 22.67 -6.74
N TRP A 192 -23.45 22.21 -7.28
CA TRP A 192 -24.73 22.89 -7.07
C TRP A 192 -25.12 22.94 -5.59
N ALA A 193 -24.71 21.94 -4.79
CA ALA A 193 -25.02 21.86 -3.37
C ALA A 193 -23.93 22.45 -2.47
N PHE A 194 -22.65 22.28 -2.84
CA PHE A 194 -21.51 22.56 -1.95
C PHE A 194 -20.56 23.67 -2.47
N GLY A 195 -20.85 24.26 -3.63
CA GLY A 195 -19.94 25.19 -4.29
C GLY A 195 -18.69 24.51 -4.88
N THR A 196 -17.68 25.29 -5.28
CA THR A 196 -16.45 24.76 -5.88
C THR A 196 -15.44 24.23 -4.86
N LEU A 197 -15.42 24.82 -3.67
CA LEU A 197 -14.50 24.54 -2.58
C LEU A 197 -15.30 24.44 -1.28
N VAL A 198 -15.15 23.34 -0.57
CA VAL A 198 -15.76 23.16 0.75
C VAL A 198 -14.67 23.08 1.81
N ASN A 199 -14.80 23.87 2.88
CA ASN A 199 -13.93 23.77 4.03
C ASN A 199 -14.47 22.69 4.98
N LEU A 200 -13.77 21.58 5.10
CA LEU A 200 -14.18 20.47 5.97
C LEU A 200 -13.73 20.66 7.43
N GLY A 201 -12.77 21.54 7.69
CA GLY A 201 -12.23 21.77 9.04
C GLY A 201 -11.89 20.47 9.78
N PRO A 202 -12.45 20.21 10.98
CA PRO A 202 -12.22 18.97 11.74
C PRO A 202 -12.55 17.68 10.98
N LEU A 203 -13.53 17.69 10.06
CA LEU A 203 -13.89 16.51 9.28
C LEU A 203 -12.76 16.08 8.33
N TYR A 204 -11.89 17.01 7.91
CA TYR A 204 -10.70 16.66 7.13
C TYR A 204 -9.69 15.84 7.94
N TYR A 205 -9.53 16.16 9.22
CA TYR A 205 -8.68 15.40 10.14
C TYR A 205 -9.25 14.01 10.40
N LEU A 206 -10.57 13.90 10.58
CA LEU A 206 -11.23 12.60 10.66
C LEU A 206 -11.00 11.78 9.39
N TYR A 207 -11.12 12.40 8.20
CA TYR A 207 -10.81 11.75 6.93
C TYR A 207 -9.38 11.23 6.87
N MET A 208 -8.38 12.03 7.24
CA MET A 208 -6.96 11.60 7.24
C MET A 208 -6.72 10.41 8.17
N SER A 209 -7.33 10.42 9.36
CA SER A 209 -7.26 9.30 10.31
C SER A 209 -7.97 8.04 9.79
N LEU A 210 -9.14 8.19 9.16
CA LEU A 210 -9.87 7.08 8.54
C LEU A 210 -9.15 6.54 7.30
N LEU A 211 -8.42 7.36 6.55
CA LEU A 211 -7.59 6.92 5.43
C LEU A 211 -6.47 6.00 5.90
N SER A 212 -5.79 6.34 6.99
CA SER A 212 -4.82 5.45 7.66
C SER A 212 -5.46 4.12 8.07
N THR A 213 -6.57 4.20 8.78
CA THR A 213 -7.33 3.01 9.23
C THR A 213 -7.81 2.14 8.07
N PHE A 214 -8.27 2.75 6.99
CA PHE A 214 -8.67 2.04 5.78
C PHE A 214 -7.48 1.37 5.12
N ALA A 215 -6.36 2.09 4.92
CA ALA A 215 -5.21 1.55 4.22
C ALA A 215 -4.60 0.31 4.91
N THR A 216 -4.46 0.34 6.24
CA THR A 216 -3.93 -0.79 7.02
C THR A 216 -4.88 -1.99 7.01
N ASN A 217 -6.15 -1.77 7.33
CA ASN A 217 -7.11 -2.85 7.43
C ASN A 217 -7.48 -3.44 6.07
N SER A 218 -7.55 -2.63 5.01
CA SER A 218 -7.97 -3.10 3.69
C SER A 218 -6.97 -4.07 3.05
N ILE A 219 -5.67 -3.85 3.25
CA ILE A 219 -4.62 -4.82 2.90
C ILE A 219 -4.77 -6.07 3.77
N ASN A 220 -4.98 -5.90 5.08
CA ASN A 220 -5.08 -7.02 6.01
C ASN A 220 -6.28 -7.96 5.76
N ILE A 221 -7.38 -7.45 5.21
CA ILE A 221 -8.55 -8.28 4.87
C ILE A 221 -8.47 -8.93 3.48
N ILE A 222 -7.45 -8.59 2.66
CA ILE A 222 -7.08 -9.30 1.43
C ILE A 222 -5.82 -10.12 1.72
N ALA A 223 -5.98 -11.16 2.51
CA ALA A 223 -4.87 -11.96 3.04
C ALA A 223 -5.20 -13.46 3.03
N GLY A 224 -4.20 -14.27 3.36
CA GLY A 224 -4.37 -15.70 3.61
C GLY A 224 -4.15 -16.62 2.40
N ILE A 225 -3.56 -16.10 1.32
CA ILE A 225 -2.89 -16.91 0.29
C ILE A 225 -1.43 -16.45 0.14
N ASN A 226 -0.53 -17.38 -0.14
CA ASN A 226 0.90 -17.16 -0.22
C ASN A 226 1.27 -16.04 -1.22
N GLY A 227 1.78 -14.92 -0.71
CA GLY A 227 2.19 -13.75 -1.49
C GLY A 227 1.16 -12.63 -1.61
N SER A 228 -0.07 -12.78 -1.11
CA SER A 228 -1.14 -11.79 -1.37
C SER A 228 -0.89 -10.41 -0.76
N GLU A 229 -0.48 -10.36 0.50
CA GLU A 229 -0.31 -9.17 1.33
C GLU A 229 0.83 -8.30 0.78
N VAL A 230 1.95 -8.94 0.45
CA VAL A 230 3.16 -8.28 -0.01
C VAL A 230 3.02 -7.86 -1.49
N SER A 231 2.42 -8.71 -2.33
CA SER A 231 2.31 -8.41 -3.76
C SER A 231 1.36 -7.25 -4.06
N GLN A 232 0.24 -7.13 -3.36
CA GLN A 232 -0.66 -5.98 -3.53
C GLN A 232 0.02 -4.69 -3.06
N ALA A 233 0.70 -4.70 -1.91
CA ALA A 233 1.45 -3.55 -1.41
C ALA A 233 2.56 -3.15 -2.39
N LEU A 234 3.29 -4.11 -2.94
CA LEU A 234 4.33 -3.86 -3.94
C LEU A 234 3.76 -3.17 -5.19
N ILE A 235 2.62 -3.63 -5.73
CA ILE A 235 2.01 -3.05 -6.93
C ILE A 235 1.47 -1.64 -6.64
N ILE A 236 0.85 -1.42 -5.47
CA ILE A 236 0.38 -0.09 -5.06
C ILE A 236 1.57 0.86 -4.92
N ALA A 237 2.63 0.46 -4.22
CA ALA A 237 3.83 1.27 -4.05
C ALA A 237 4.50 1.60 -5.39
N ALA A 238 4.61 0.63 -6.30
CA ALA A 238 5.10 0.86 -7.66
C ALA A 238 4.19 1.83 -8.44
N SER A 239 2.87 1.75 -8.27
CA SER A 239 1.92 2.68 -8.90
C SER A 239 2.08 4.11 -8.36
N VAL A 240 2.31 4.26 -7.06
CA VAL A 240 2.62 5.56 -6.44
C VAL A 240 3.95 6.11 -6.96
N ILE A 241 5.01 5.30 -7.04
CA ILE A 241 6.29 5.70 -7.65
C ILE A 241 6.07 6.17 -9.09
N LEU A 242 5.34 5.39 -9.91
CA LEU A 242 5.05 5.78 -11.29
C LEU A 242 4.30 7.10 -11.36
N ASN A 243 3.31 7.32 -10.48
CA ASN A 243 2.62 8.61 -10.36
C ASN A 243 3.61 9.73 -9.99
N ASP A 244 4.48 9.53 -9.01
CA ASP A 244 5.40 10.57 -8.52
C ASP A 244 6.45 10.95 -9.56
N LEU A 245 6.98 9.96 -10.28
CA LEU A 245 7.90 10.20 -11.39
C LEU A 245 7.26 11.13 -12.43
N LEU A 246 5.93 11.10 -12.63
CA LEU A 246 5.29 11.98 -13.59
C LEU A 246 5.39 13.48 -13.26
N TYR A 247 5.58 13.83 -11.97
CA TYR A 247 5.69 15.21 -11.52
C TYR A 247 7.13 15.70 -11.35
N LEU A 248 8.14 14.84 -11.61
CA LEU A 248 9.53 15.25 -11.51
C LEU A 248 10.02 16.09 -12.70
N PRO A 249 11.02 16.97 -12.48
CA PRO A 249 11.57 17.86 -13.50
C PRO A 249 12.51 17.12 -14.47
N TRP A 250 11.98 16.20 -15.27
CA TRP A 250 12.78 15.49 -16.26
C TRP A 250 13.23 16.38 -17.40
N ARG A 251 14.44 16.11 -17.91
CA ARG A 251 14.98 16.75 -19.12
C ARG A 251 14.35 16.21 -20.40
N MET A 252 13.94 14.94 -20.40
CA MET A 252 13.29 14.30 -21.55
C MET A 252 11.78 14.42 -21.43
N GLY A 253 11.12 14.70 -22.56
CA GLY A 253 9.67 14.71 -22.67
C GLY A 253 9.15 13.75 -23.74
N PHE A 254 7.94 13.25 -23.52
CA PHE A 254 7.16 12.48 -24.50
C PHE A 254 5.70 12.93 -24.43
N ARG A 255 5.01 12.89 -25.57
CA ARG A 255 3.57 13.18 -25.65
C ARG A 255 2.82 11.87 -25.81
N LEU A 256 1.84 11.63 -24.94
CA LEU A 256 0.97 10.46 -25.05
C LEU A 256 -0.37 10.90 -25.68
N PRO A 257 -0.66 10.51 -26.94
CA PRO A 257 -1.94 10.84 -27.58
C PRO A 257 -3.08 10.06 -26.90
N LEU A 258 -3.96 10.75 -26.18
CA LEU A 258 -5.15 10.16 -25.52
C LEU A 258 -6.40 10.13 -26.42
N HIS A 259 -6.23 10.24 -27.74
CA HIS A 259 -7.29 10.36 -28.75
C HIS A 259 -8.35 9.23 -28.71
N LEU A 260 -8.00 8.06 -28.15
CA LEU A 260 -8.93 6.92 -27.98
C LEU A 260 -10.01 7.13 -26.91
N LEU A 261 -9.90 8.16 -26.08
CA LEU A 261 -10.83 8.45 -24.97
C LEU A 261 -11.71 9.68 -25.21
N GLY A 262 -11.82 10.16 -26.46
CA GLY A 262 -12.74 11.24 -26.84
C GLY A 262 -12.31 12.65 -26.38
N ASN A 263 -11.09 12.79 -25.89
CA ASN A 263 -10.52 14.07 -25.46
C ASN A 263 -9.42 14.48 -26.46
N THR A 264 -9.48 15.71 -26.98
CA THR A 264 -8.49 16.24 -27.94
C THR A 264 -7.18 16.67 -27.27
N THR A 265 -7.02 16.41 -25.98
CA THR A 265 -5.84 16.79 -25.19
C THR A 265 -4.78 15.69 -25.25
N GLU A 266 -3.58 16.01 -25.74
CA GLU A 266 -2.40 15.17 -25.58
C GLU A 266 -1.89 15.26 -24.14
N LEU A 267 -1.52 14.13 -23.53
CA LEU A 267 -0.82 14.17 -22.25
C LEU A 267 0.63 14.56 -22.53
N GLU A 268 0.97 15.83 -22.31
CA GLU A 268 2.36 16.29 -22.40
C GLU A 268 3.11 15.93 -21.12
N PHE A 269 4.13 15.10 -21.25
CA PHE A 269 5.10 14.83 -20.20
C PHE A 269 6.44 15.41 -20.64
N GLY A 270 7.02 16.33 -19.86
CA GLY A 270 8.28 17.00 -20.20
C GLY A 270 8.19 17.97 -21.40
N GLY A 271 9.06 18.97 -21.43
CA GLY A 271 9.02 20.07 -22.40
C GLY A 271 10.02 21.19 -22.07
N VAL A 272 9.94 22.32 -22.80
CA VAL A 272 10.90 23.45 -22.86
C VAL A 272 11.23 24.13 -21.51
N TRP A 273 10.65 23.68 -20.40
CA TRP A 273 10.96 24.15 -19.04
C TRP A 273 11.19 23.05 -18.00
N SER A 274 11.48 21.79 -18.41
CA SER A 274 11.94 20.72 -17.51
C SER A 274 11.14 20.56 -16.21
N ALA A 275 9.80 20.56 -16.26
CA ALA A 275 8.96 20.61 -15.05
C ALA A 275 7.91 19.49 -14.91
N GLY A 276 8.00 18.40 -15.69
CA GLY A 276 7.06 17.27 -15.62
C GLY A 276 5.58 17.70 -15.67
N MET A 277 4.70 16.95 -15.01
CA MET A 277 3.31 17.36 -14.72
C MET A 277 3.19 18.36 -13.56
N ALA A 278 4.31 18.86 -13.03
CA ALA A 278 4.29 19.86 -11.97
C ALA A 278 4.10 21.30 -12.49
N TYR A 279 4.15 21.53 -13.81
CA TYR A 279 3.95 22.84 -14.45
C TYR A 279 4.76 23.98 -13.81
N GLY A 280 5.98 23.68 -13.38
CA GLY A 280 6.90 24.64 -12.74
C GLY A 280 6.72 24.80 -11.22
N SER A 281 5.76 24.11 -10.60
CA SER A 281 5.52 24.16 -9.16
C SER A 281 6.59 23.38 -8.37
N LYS A 282 7.51 24.12 -7.73
CA LYS A 282 8.51 23.54 -6.82
C LYS A 282 7.88 22.75 -5.67
N VAL A 283 6.78 23.25 -5.10
CA VAL A 283 6.05 22.61 -4.00
C VAL A 283 5.53 21.23 -4.41
N LEU A 284 5.03 21.09 -5.64
CA LEU A 284 4.51 19.83 -6.14
C LEU A 284 5.64 18.82 -6.39
N VAL A 285 6.76 19.27 -6.96
CA VAL A 285 7.97 18.45 -7.11
C VAL A 285 8.47 17.96 -5.74
N GLU A 286 8.57 18.84 -4.74
CA GLU A 286 9.02 18.48 -3.38
C GLU A 286 8.09 17.45 -2.72
N ARG A 287 6.78 17.58 -2.89
CA ARG A 287 5.79 16.61 -2.39
C ARG A 287 5.95 15.23 -3.01
N HIS A 288 6.12 15.16 -4.34
CA HIS A 288 6.34 13.89 -5.03
C HIS A 288 7.72 13.30 -4.77
N LEU A 289 8.76 14.13 -4.60
CA LEU A 289 10.08 13.68 -4.13
C LEU A 289 10.01 13.08 -2.72
N LEU A 290 9.32 13.74 -1.79
CA LEU A 290 9.08 13.22 -0.44
C LEU A 290 8.42 11.84 -0.53
N SER A 291 7.37 11.70 -1.32
CA SER A 291 6.69 10.41 -1.53
C SER A 291 7.64 9.32 -2.06
N LEU A 292 8.46 9.64 -3.06
CA LEU A 292 9.47 8.72 -3.59
C LEU A 292 10.47 8.24 -2.53
N TYR A 293 10.87 9.12 -1.60
CA TYR A 293 11.78 8.77 -0.51
C TYR A 293 11.20 7.70 0.42
N PHE A 294 9.88 7.65 0.59
CA PHE A 294 9.20 6.58 1.34
C PHE A 294 8.91 5.36 0.45
N MET A 295 8.47 5.56 -0.79
CA MET A 295 8.00 4.44 -1.62
C MET A 295 9.12 3.59 -2.21
N MET A 296 10.29 4.14 -2.56
CA MET A 296 11.39 3.32 -3.12
C MET A 296 11.95 2.33 -2.09
N PRO A 297 12.26 2.71 -0.83
CA PRO A 297 12.68 1.74 0.17
C PRO A 297 11.57 0.73 0.50
N LEU A 298 10.29 1.15 0.46
CA LEU A 298 9.15 0.26 0.67
C LEU A 298 9.08 -0.83 -0.40
N VAL A 299 9.20 -0.46 -1.68
CA VAL A 299 9.27 -1.40 -2.80
C VAL A 299 10.44 -2.37 -2.63
N ALA A 300 11.61 -1.86 -2.26
CA ALA A 300 12.81 -2.66 -2.05
C ALA A 300 12.63 -3.72 -0.95
N VAL A 301 12.14 -3.35 0.22
CA VAL A 301 11.90 -4.33 1.30
C VAL A 301 10.79 -5.31 0.93
N CYS A 302 9.74 -4.85 0.24
CA CYS A 302 8.67 -5.73 -0.24
C CYS A 302 9.18 -6.74 -1.27
N LEU A 303 10.06 -6.36 -2.19
CA LEU A 303 10.70 -7.27 -3.15
C LEU A 303 11.55 -8.32 -2.44
N GLY A 304 12.38 -7.90 -1.48
CA GLY A 304 13.22 -8.81 -0.69
C GLY A 304 12.40 -9.79 0.13
N PHE A 305 11.29 -9.32 0.72
CA PHE A 305 10.38 -10.17 1.49
C PHE A 305 9.55 -11.10 0.61
N LEU A 306 9.03 -10.61 -0.53
CA LEU A 306 8.24 -11.38 -1.49
C LEU A 306 9.04 -12.57 -2.00
N TYR A 307 10.36 -12.46 -2.15
CA TYR A 307 11.19 -13.59 -2.53
C TYR A 307 10.97 -14.82 -1.62
N HIS A 308 10.84 -14.62 -0.31
CA HIS A 308 10.64 -15.69 0.68
C HIS A 308 9.16 -16.03 0.92
N ASN A 309 8.27 -15.05 0.80
CA ASN A 309 6.84 -15.22 1.01
C ASN A 309 6.07 -15.72 -0.22
N TRP A 310 6.65 -15.58 -1.43
CA TRP A 310 6.02 -16.08 -2.67
C TRP A 310 5.69 -17.56 -2.57
N TYR A 311 4.65 -18.00 -3.30
CA TYR A 311 4.28 -19.41 -3.34
C TYR A 311 5.45 -20.33 -3.74
N PRO A 312 5.68 -21.46 -3.03
CA PRO A 312 5.16 -21.77 -1.69
C PRO A 312 5.90 -20.95 -0.62
N ALA A 313 5.15 -20.38 0.33
CA ALA A 313 5.74 -19.49 1.33
C ALA A 313 6.73 -20.22 2.25
N ARG A 314 7.77 -19.49 2.67
CA ARG A 314 8.72 -19.90 3.70
C ARG A 314 8.65 -19.03 4.96
N VAL A 315 7.93 -17.91 4.87
CA VAL A 315 7.75 -16.92 5.92
C VAL A 315 6.37 -16.28 5.75
N PHE A 316 5.74 -15.90 6.86
CA PHE A 316 4.49 -15.12 6.85
C PHE A 316 4.74 -13.67 7.29
N PRO A 317 4.04 -12.71 6.66
CA PRO A 317 4.20 -11.29 6.98
C PRO A 317 3.67 -10.94 8.37
N GLY A 318 2.56 -11.54 8.78
CA GLY A 318 1.77 -11.10 9.94
C GLY A 318 1.03 -9.79 9.70
N ASP A 319 0.23 -9.38 10.67
CA ASP A 319 -0.46 -8.08 10.72
C ASP A 319 0.58 -6.95 10.65
N THR A 320 1.77 -7.14 11.23
CA THR A 320 2.85 -6.14 11.23
C THR A 320 3.12 -5.52 9.85
N LEU A 321 3.23 -6.34 8.79
CA LEU A 321 3.51 -5.81 7.46
C LEU A 321 2.31 -5.04 6.87
N CYS A 322 1.09 -5.53 7.09
CA CYS A 322 -0.14 -4.88 6.62
C CYS A 322 -0.31 -3.49 7.24
N TYR A 323 -0.01 -3.36 8.54
CA TYR A 323 -0.08 -2.08 9.24
C TYR A 323 0.99 -1.09 8.75
N VAL A 324 2.22 -1.56 8.54
CA VAL A 324 3.32 -0.69 8.09
C VAL A 324 3.14 -0.24 6.65
N THR A 325 2.77 -1.15 5.75
CA THR A 325 2.51 -0.80 4.34
C THR A 325 1.31 0.13 4.22
N GLY A 326 0.19 -0.16 4.90
CA GLY A 326 -0.98 0.71 4.93
C GLY A 326 -0.67 2.10 5.49
N MET A 327 0.09 2.19 6.59
CA MET A 327 0.52 3.47 7.14
C MET A 327 1.46 4.22 6.19
N ALA A 328 2.39 3.54 5.53
CA ALA A 328 3.27 4.16 4.54
C ALA A 328 2.49 4.80 3.39
N PHE A 329 1.44 4.12 2.89
CA PHE A 329 0.55 4.69 1.88
C PHE A 329 -0.23 5.89 2.40
N ALA A 330 -0.80 5.81 3.60
CA ALA A 330 -1.52 6.93 4.21
C ALA A 330 -0.61 8.15 4.42
N VAL A 331 0.61 7.94 4.92
CA VAL A 331 1.64 8.97 5.10
C VAL A 331 1.89 9.71 3.79
N VAL A 332 2.22 9.02 2.70
CA VAL A 332 2.54 9.70 1.43
C VAL A 332 1.30 10.33 0.81
N GLY A 333 0.15 9.67 0.86
CA GLY A 333 -1.10 10.22 0.33
C GLY A 333 -1.54 11.51 1.04
N ILE A 334 -1.30 11.60 2.35
CA ILE A 334 -1.62 12.78 3.17
C ILE A 334 -0.59 13.88 2.94
N GLN A 335 0.71 13.59 3.13
CA GLN A 335 1.76 14.61 3.08
C GLN A 335 2.00 15.18 1.69
N ALA A 336 1.87 14.36 0.65
CA ALA A 336 2.02 14.80 -0.72
C ALA A 336 0.68 15.24 -1.36
N HIS A 337 -0.40 15.30 -0.59
CA HIS A 337 -1.72 15.80 -0.99
C HIS A 337 -2.37 15.09 -2.20
N PHE A 338 -2.01 13.84 -2.47
CA PHE A 338 -2.63 13.03 -3.53
C PHE A 338 -3.48 11.87 -3.01
N SER A 339 -3.98 11.93 -1.77
CA SER A 339 -4.83 10.88 -1.17
C SER A 339 -6.00 10.42 -2.04
N LYS A 340 -6.60 11.31 -2.84
CA LYS A 340 -7.63 10.96 -3.83
C LYS A 340 -7.10 10.03 -4.93
N THR A 341 -5.91 10.31 -5.47
CA THR A 341 -5.21 9.45 -6.44
C THR A 341 -4.80 8.14 -5.79
N LEU A 342 -4.31 8.17 -4.54
CA LEU A 342 -3.96 6.96 -3.81
C LEU A 342 -5.15 6.00 -3.69
N LEU A 343 -6.35 6.51 -3.38
CA LEU A 343 -7.57 5.69 -3.30
C LEU A 343 -7.93 5.01 -4.64
N LEU A 344 -7.54 5.60 -5.78
CA LEU A 344 -7.70 4.96 -7.09
C LEU A 344 -6.76 3.76 -7.26
N PHE A 345 -5.58 3.78 -6.65
CA PHE A 345 -4.71 2.59 -6.61
C PHE A 345 -5.20 1.52 -5.62
N PHE A 346 -6.13 1.87 -4.73
CA PHE A 346 -6.78 0.95 -3.79
C PHE A 346 -8.08 0.35 -4.33
N ILE A 347 -8.38 0.42 -5.63
CA ILE A 347 -9.65 -0.09 -6.19
C ILE A 347 -9.98 -1.54 -5.76
N PRO A 348 -9.05 -2.52 -5.84
CA PRO A 348 -9.34 -3.87 -5.36
C PRO A 348 -9.59 -3.96 -3.85
N GLN A 349 -8.86 -3.15 -3.06
CA GLN A 349 -9.02 -3.02 -1.61
C GLN A 349 -10.38 -2.45 -1.24
N VAL A 350 -10.81 -1.38 -1.93
CA VAL A 350 -12.13 -0.77 -1.78
C VAL A 350 -13.21 -1.80 -2.16
N PHE A 351 -13.06 -2.49 -3.28
CA PHE A 351 -14.00 -3.53 -3.70
C PHE A 351 -14.13 -4.65 -2.66
N ASN A 352 -13.01 -5.20 -2.18
CA ASN A 352 -13.04 -6.25 -1.16
C ASN A 352 -13.65 -5.77 0.16
N PHE A 353 -13.34 -4.53 0.57
CA PHE A 353 -13.90 -3.95 1.78
C PHE A 353 -15.42 -3.83 1.67
N LEU A 354 -15.93 -3.22 0.59
CA LEU A 354 -17.37 -3.08 0.34
C LEU A 354 -18.07 -4.45 0.25
N LEU A 355 -17.46 -5.41 -0.44
CA LEU A 355 -17.96 -6.78 -0.53
C LEU A 355 -18.01 -7.43 0.86
N SER A 356 -16.99 -7.21 1.69
CA SER A 356 -16.87 -7.77 3.04
C SER A 356 -17.77 -7.09 4.08
N CYS A 357 -18.29 -5.87 3.83
CA CYS A 357 -19.04 -5.09 4.81
C CYS A 357 -20.17 -5.87 5.50
N PRO A 358 -21.02 -6.66 4.81
CA PRO A 358 -22.07 -7.42 5.49
C PRO A 358 -21.53 -8.41 6.52
N GLN A 359 -20.36 -9.02 6.30
CA GLN A 359 -19.71 -9.89 7.27
C GLN A 359 -19.02 -9.09 8.39
N LEU A 360 -18.28 -8.03 8.03
CA LEU A 360 -17.53 -7.22 9.00
C LEU A 360 -18.41 -6.48 10.00
N PHE A 361 -19.60 -6.04 9.57
CA PHE A 361 -20.58 -5.37 10.43
C PHE A 361 -21.60 -6.34 11.07
N GLY A 362 -21.43 -7.65 10.91
CA GLY A 362 -22.23 -8.67 11.58
C GLY A 362 -23.64 -8.89 11.01
N LEU A 363 -23.94 -8.38 9.81
CA LEU A 363 -25.19 -8.69 9.11
C LEU A 363 -25.23 -10.14 8.59
N VAL A 364 -24.07 -10.67 8.21
CA VAL A 364 -23.84 -12.05 7.74
C VAL A 364 -22.85 -12.70 8.71
N PRO A 365 -23.01 -13.99 9.06
CA PRO A 365 -22.03 -14.73 9.85
C PRO A 365 -20.62 -14.57 9.26
N CYS A 366 -19.68 -14.16 10.11
CA CYS A 366 -18.27 -13.97 9.74
C CYS A 366 -17.43 -15.05 10.43
N PRO A 367 -17.02 -16.10 9.71
CA PRO A 367 -16.05 -17.07 10.22
C PRO A 367 -14.73 -16.39 10.57
N ARG A 368 -13.96 -16.99 11.50
CA ARG A 368 -12.62 -16.50 11.85
C ARG A 368 -11.68 -16.45 10.64
N HIS A 369 -11.72 -17.49 9.80
CA HIS A 369 -10.95 -17.55 8.56
C HIS A 369 -11.90 -17.55 7.36
N ARG A 370 -11.73 -16.55 6.49
CA ARG A 370 -12.51 -16.38 5.25
C ARG A 370 -11.71 -16.75 3.99
N VAL A 371 -10.60 -17.45 4.17
CA VAL A 371 -9.75 -17.95 3.08
C VAL A 371 -10.51 -19.01 2.26
N PRO A 372 -10.12 -19.23 0.99
CA PRO A 372 -10.68 -20.32 0.20
C PRO A 372 -10.54 -21.69 0.86
N ARG A 373 -11.41 -22.63 0.49
CA ARG A 373 -11.29 -24.03 0.93
C ARG A 373 -10.29 -24.75 0.03
N PHE A 374 -9.28 -25.39 0.63
CA PHE A 374 -8.33 -26.22 -0.10
C PHE A 374 -8.86 -27.67 -0.26
N ASP A 375 -8.73 -28.21 -1.47
CA ASP A 375 -9.00 -29.61 -1.78
C ASP A 375 -7.67 -30.35 -2.04
N ALA A 376 -7.39 -31.36 -1.21
CA ALA A 376 -6.13 -32.10 -1.22
C ALA A 376 -6.02 -33.08 -2.40
N GLU A 377 -7.16 -33.57 -2.92
CA GLU A 377 -7.15 -34.54 -4.04
C GLU A 377 -6.84 -33.85 -5.36
N THR A 378 -7.46 -32.69 -5.59
CA THR A 378 -7.28 -31.91 -6.83
C THR A 378 -6.16 -30.86 -6.74
N ASN A 379 -5.70 -30.53 -5.52
CA ASN A 379 -4.77 -29.43 -5.24
C ASN A 379 -5.29 -28.06 -5.73
N LEU A 380 -6.61 -27.87 -5.65
CA LEU A 380 -7.31 -26.65 -6.06
C LEU A 380 -7.94 -25.95 -4.84
N LEU A 381 -8.16 -24.65 -5.00
CA LEU A 381 -8.93 -23.83 -4.07
C LEU A 381 -10.36 -23.68 -4.59
N HIS A 382 -11.32 -23.88 -3.71
CA HIS A 382 -12.75 -23.69 -3.95
C HIS A 382 -13.29 -22.55 -3.09
N PRO A 383 -14.39 -21.89 -3.51
CA PRO A 383 -15.05 -20.89 -2.68
C PRO A 383 -15.41 -21.48 -1.31
N SER A 384 -15.00 -20.81 -0.23
CA SER A 384 -15.43 -21.16 1.12
C SER A 384 -16.79 -20.51 1.42
N LYS A 385 -17.57 -21.12 2.32
CA LYS A 385 -18.94 -20.67 2.63
C LYS A 385 -19.09 -20.29 4.10
N ALA A 386 -20.03 -19.40 4.36
CA ALA A 386 -20.58 -19.07 5.67
C ALA A 386 -21.95 -19.73 5.82
N VAL A 387 -22.12 -20.51 6.89
CA VAL A 387 -23.34 -21.27 7.19
C VAL A 387 -24.22 -20.48 8.16
N PHE A 388 -25.52 -20.45 7.88
CA PHE A 388 -26.52 -19.86 8.76
C PHE A 388 -27.07 -20.92 9.73
N LEU A 389 -26.70 -20.81 11.01
CA LEU A 389 -27.23 -21.68 12.08
C LEU A 389 -28.68 -21.33 12.45
N ARG A 390 -29.10 -20.10 12.15
CA ARG A 390 -30.44 -19.56 12.36
C ARG A 390 -30.87 -18.84 11.08
N PRO A 391 -32.18 -18.77 10.79
CA PRO A 391 -32.64 -18.06 9.61
C PRO A 391 -32.14 -16.61 9.62
N PRO A 392 -31.62 -16.10 8.48
CA PRO A 392 -31.16 -14.73 8.39
C PRO A 392 -32.30 -13.73 8.61
N SER A 393 -31.96 -12.53 9.08
CA SER A 393 -32.92 -11.42 9.14
C SER A 393 -33.43 -11.05 7.75
N GLU A 394 -34.57 -10.34 7.68
CA GLU A 394 -35.12 -9.86 6.42
C GLU A 394 -34.12 -8.94 5.69
N LEU A 395 -33.48 -8.02 6.41
CA LEU A 395 -32.43 -7.15 5.87
C LEU A 395 -31.27 -7.97 5.27
N THR A 396 -30.75 -8.94 6.03
CA THR A 396 -29.68 -9.84 5.55
C THR A 396 -30.11 -10.59 4.29
N THR A 397 -31.35 -11.07 4.25
CA THR A 397 -31.91 -11.80 3.11
C THR A 397 -32.01 -10.91 1.87
N VAL A 398 -32.51 -9.68 2.01
CA VAL A 398 -32.60 -8.70 0.91
C VAL A 398 -31.20 -8.35 0.40
N VAL A 399 -30.27 -8.07 1.30
CA VAL A 399 -28.87 -7.75 0.94
C VAL A 399 -28.23 -8.92 0.18
N LEU A 400 -28.35 -10.15 0.67
CA LEU A 400 -27.76 -11.32 0.00
C LEU A 400 -28.42 -11.64 -1.33
N LYS A 401 -29.75 -11.50 -1.45
CA LYS A 401 -30.44 -11.65 -2.75
C LYS A 401 -29.99 -10.60 -3.75
N PHE A 402 -29.83 -9.35 -3.32
CA PHE A 402 -29.30 -8.28 -4.16
C PHE A 402 -27.86 -8.56 -4.61
N MET A 403 -26.98 -8.95 -3.68
CA MET A 403 -25.60 -9.30 -4.00
C MET A 403 -25.50 -10.52 -4.93
N SER A 404 -26.35 -11.54 -4.72
CA SER A 404 -26.47 -12.72 -5.58
C SER A 404 -26.97 -12.37 -6.97
N ALA A 405 -27.95 -11.46 -7.10
CA ALA A 405 -28.42 -10.95 -8.39
C ALA A 405 -27.31 -10.21 -9.16
N LEU A 406 -26.45 -9.47 -8.46
CA LEU A 406 -25.25 -8.85 -9.02
C LEU A 406 -24.09 -9.84 -9.26
N ARG A 407 -24.30 -11.15 -9.01
CA ARG A 407 -23.30 -12.22 -9.09
C ARG A 407 -22.10 -12.03 -8.16
N LEU A 408 -22.21 -11.23 -7.11
CA LEU A 408 -21.11 -10.98 -6.15
C LEU A 408 -20.90 -12.14 -5.17
N THR A 409 -21.95 -12.93 -4.93
CA THR A 409 -21.92 -14.11 -4.05
C THR A 409 -22.87 -15.17 -4.58
N GLU A 410 -22.68 -16.40 -4.13
CA GLU A 410 -23.62 -17.50 -4.37
C GLU A 410 -24.33 -17.84 -3.05
N THR A 411 -25.63 -18.09 -3.11
CA THR A 411 -26.45 -18.45 -1.95
C THR A 411 -27.12 -19.79 -2.17
N THR A 412 -27.01 -20.68 -1.19
CA THR A 412 -27.74 -21.96 -1.20
C THR A 412 -29.05 -21.79 -0.44
N ILE A 413 -30.17 -22.06 -1.09
CA ILE A 413 -31.53 -21.84 -0.58
C ILE A 413 -32.18 -23.20 -0.30
N HIS A 414 -32.91 -23.30 0.81
CA HIS A 414 -33.69 -24.49 1.13
C HIS A 414 -34.86 -24.64 0.14
N PRO A 415 -35.04 -25.82 -0.49
CA PRO A 415 -35.96 -26.00 -1.63
C PRO A 415 -37.42 -25.73 -1.30
N THR A 416 -37.86 -25.99 -0.07
CA THR A 416 -39.28 -25.83 0.33
C THR A 416 -39.58 -24.55 1.12
N SER A 417 -38.64 -24.03 1.91
CA SER A 417 -38.89 -22.87 2.78
C SER A 417 -38.39 -21.55 2.19
N GLY A 418 -37.56 -21.61 1.13
CA GLY A 418 -36.99 -20.41 0.52
C GLY A 418 -35.96 -19.68 1.41
N ILE A 419 -35.56 -20.29 2.53
CA ILE A 419 -34.61 -19.73 3.49
C ILE A 419 -33.18 -19.95 2.98
N ILE A 420 -32.33 -18.93 3.10
CA ILE A 420 -30.90 -19.05 2.77
C ILE A 420 -30.19 -19.85 3.86
N LEU A 421 -29.57 -20.96 3.48
CA LEU A 421 -28.80 -21.86 4.37
C LEU A 421 -27.32 -21.49 4.40
N GLU A 422 -26.76 -21.15 3.24
CA GLU A 422 -25.34 -20.86 3.09
C GLU A 422 -25.13 -19.71 2.12
N THR A 423 -24.07 -18.93 2.32
CA THR A 423 -23.57 -17.95 1.35
C THR A 423 -22.08 -18.16 1.18
N THR A 424 -21.55 -17.91 0.00
CA THR A 424 -20.09 -17.83 -0.19
C THR A 424 -19.52 -16.74 0.73
N ASN A 425 -18.33 -16.97 1.29
CA ASN A 425 -17.63 -15.95 2.08
C ASN A 425 -17.36 -14.72 1.23
N LEU A 426 -17.72 -13.55 1.76
CA LEU A 426 -17.74 -12.30 1.01
C LEU A 426 -16.34 -11.68 0.99
N THR A 427 -15.47 -12.22 0.14
CA THR A 427 -14.11 -11.72 -0.09
C THR A 427 -13.76 -11.78 -1.58
N ILE A 428 -12.84 -10.93 -2.01
CA ILE A 428 -12.40 -10.86 -3.41
C ILE A 428 -11.78 -12.18 -3.89
N LEU A 429 -11.14 -12.93 -2.99
CA LEU A 429 -10.58 -14.25 -3.29
C LEU A 429 -11.66 -15.26 -3.66
N ASN A 430 -12.74 -15.34 -2.87
CA ASN A 430 -13.86 -16.21 -3.18
C ASN A 430 -14.65 -15.71 -4.40
N PHE A 431 -14.76 -14.39 -4.58
CA PHE A 431 -15.33 -13.78 -5.78
C PHE A 431 -14.59 -14.24 -7.06
N PHE A 432 -13.25 -14.26 -7.06
CA PHE A 432 -12.49 -14.77 -8.21
C PHE A 432 -12.75 -16.26 -8.46
N LEU A 433 -12.84 -17.07 -7.41
CA LEU A 433 -13.13 -18.50 -7.53
C LEU A 433 -14.55 -18.77 -8.04
N LEU A 434 -15.51 -17.93 -7.70
CA LEU A 434 -16.87 -18.00 -8.25
C LEU A 434 -16.91 -17.70 -9.76
N HIS A 435 -16.13 -16.71 -10.23
CA HIS A 435 -16.20 -16.25 -11.62
C HIS A 435 -15.25 -16.99 -12.56
N PHE A 436 -14.09 -17.42 -12.07
CA PHE A 436 -13.06 -18.08 -12.87
C PHE A 436 -12.94 -19.58 -12.58
N GLY A 437 -13.76 -20.08 -11.65
CA GLY A 437 -13.75 -21.47 -11.20
C GLY A 437 -12.60 -21.80 -10.24
N PRO A 438 -12.56 -23.06 -9.76
CA PRO A 438 -11.51 -23.55 -8.88
C PRO A 438 -10.13 -23.44 -9.53
N MET A 439 -9.14 -22.99 -8.76
CA MET A 439 -7.78 -22.83 -9.26
C MET A 439 -6.75 -23.08 -8.16
N ASN A 440 -5.52 -23.41 -8.57
CA ASN A 440 -4.43 -23.52 -7.60
C ASN A 440 -4.09 -22.15 -6.98
N GLU A 441 -3.50 -22.17 -5.80
CA GLU A 441 -3.16 -20.96 -5.04
C GLU A 441 -2.23 -20.03 -5.81
N LYS A 442 -1.24 -20.57 -6.53
CA LYS A 442 -0.30 -19.80 -7.35
C LYS A 442 -1.01 -19.03 -8.47
N ARG A 443 -2.08 -19.58 -9.05
CA ARG A 443 -2.89 -18.91 -10.07
C ARG A 443 -3.80 -17.88 -9.41
N LEU A 444 -4.38 -18.18 -8.25
CA LEU A 444 -5.23 -17.24 -7.53
C LEU A 444 -4.48 -15.97 -7.11
N VAL A 445 -3.26 -16.09 -6.57
CA VAL A 445 -2.45 -14.90 -6.23
C VAL A 445 -2.06 -14.10 -7.48
N LYS A 446 -1.81 -14.76 -8.62
CA LYS A 446 -1.57 -14.08 -9.90
C LYS A 446 -2.82 -13.35 -10.40
N VAL A 447 -4.01 -13.93 -10.24
CA VAL A 447 -5.28 -13.26 -10.58
C VAL A 447 -5.46 -12.01 -9.71
N LEU A 448 -5.18 -12.11 -8.40
CA LEU A 448 -5.19 -10.96 -7.50
C LEU A 448 -4.21 -9.88 -7.96
N MET A 449 -2.96 -10.24 -8.27
CA MET A 449 -1.96 -9.28 -8.78
C MET A 449 -2.39 -8.64 -10.11
N CYS A 450 -2.95 -9.42 -11.05
CA CYS A 450 -3.44 -8.89 -12.31
C CYS A 450 -4.61 -7.93 -12.10
N SER A 451 -5.52 -8.24 -11.16
CA SER A 451 -6.61 -7.34 -10.79
C SER A 451 -6.09 -6.04 -10.16
N GLN A 452 -5.00 -6.11 -9.40
CA GLN A 452 -4.34 -4.94 -8.82
C GLN A 452 -3.67 -4.06 -9.88
N VAL A 453 -2.95 -4.66 -10.83
CA VAL A 453 -2.37 -3.93 -11.97
C VAL A 453 -3.47 -3.29 -12.82
N ALA A 454 -4.54 -4.04 -13.13
CA ALA A 454 -5.68 -3.52 -13.87
C ALA A 454 -6.38 -2.36 -13.13
N GLY A 455 -6.54 -2.48 -11.81
CA GLY A 455 -7.04 -1.41 -10.95
C GLY A 455 -6.14 -0.16 -11.00
N SER A 456 -4.82 -0.32 -10.93
CA SER A 456 -3.88 0.79 -11.05
C SER A 456 -3.92 1.47 -12.43
N ILE A 457 -4.00 0.69 -13.50
CA ILE A 457 -4.16 1.22 -14.88
C ILE A 457 -5.46 2.01 -14.98
N LEU A 458 -6.57 1.46 -14.47
CA LEU A 458 -7.84 2.16 -14.42
C LEU A 458 -7.73 3.46 -13.61
N GLY A 459 -7.04 3.43 -12.47
CA GLY A 459 -6.76 4.60 -11.65
C GLY A 459 -5.99 5.68 -12.42
N PHE A 460 -4.98 5.29 -13.20
CA PHE A 460 -4.25 6.22 -14.08
C PHE A 460 -5.13 6.80 -15.18
N VAL A 461 -5.95 5.98 -15.85
CA VAL A 461 -6.90 6.43 -16.87
C VAL A 461 -7.91 7.42 -16.28
N VAL A 462 -8.46 7.12 -15.10
CA VAL A 462 -9.38 8.01 -14.39
C VAL A 462 -8.69 9.31 -14.03
N ARG A 463 -7.49 9.25 -13.45
CA ARG A 463 -6.75 10.43 -12.99
C ARG A 463 -6.31 11.35 -14.14
N TYR A 464 -5.80 10.80 -15.22
CA TYR A 464 -5.15 11.59 -16.27
C TYR A 464 -5.98 11.75 -17.54
N GLY A 465 -6.88 10.80 -17.84
CA GLY A 465 -7.78 10.86 -19.00
C GLY A 465 -9.16 11.42 -18.66
N LEU A 466 -9.77 10.98 -17.55
CA LEU A 466 -11.18 11.27 -17.23
C LEU A 466 -11.39 12.34 -16.16
N ALA A 467 -10.34 12.78 -15.46
CA ALA A 467 -10.49 13.76 -14.37
C ALA A 467 -11.14 15.07 -14.83
N GLY A 468 -10.93 15.48 -16.09
CA GLY A 468 -11.57 16.66 -16.69
C GLY A 468 -13.09 16.56 -16.84
N LEU A 469 -13.67 15.35 -16.76
CA LEU A 469 -15.13 15.15 -16.76
C LEU A 469 -15.75 15.44 -15.39
N VAL A 470 -14.95 15.37 -14.32
CA VAL A 470 -15.41 15.45 -12.93
C VAL A 470 -14.88 16.70 -12.22
N TYR A 471 -13.79 17.28 -12.70
CA TYR A 471 -13.16 18.48 -12.17
C TYR A 471 -12.78 19.42 -13.31
N ASP A 472 -12.82 20.74 -13.09
CA ASP A 472 -12.38 21.71 -14.11
C ASP A 472 -10.91 21.46 -14.51
N GLY A 473 -10.65 21.56 -15.82
CA GLY A 473 -9.29 21.64 -16.35
C GLY A 473 -8.51 22.78 -15.69
N ASP A 474 -7.27 22.50 -15.33
CA ASP A 474 -6.32 23.33 -14.55
C ASP A 474 -6.35 23.22 -13.01
N ARG A 475 -7.29 22.46 -12.42
CA ARG A 475 -7.23 22.11 -10.98
C ARG A 475 -7.01 20.61 -10.75
N ARG A 476 -6.20 20.00 -11.62
CA ARG A 476 -5.81 18.59 -11.52
C ARG A 476 -4.96 18.33 -10.29
#